data_AF-A0A5B2U9I7-F1
#
_entry.id   AF-A0A5B2U9I7-F1
#
_cell.length_a   1.000
_cell.length_b   1.000
_cell.length_c   1.000
_cell.angle_alpha   90.00
_cell.angle_beta   90.00
_cell.angle_gamma   90.00
#
_symmetry.space_group_name_H-M   'P 1'
#
loop_
_entity.id
_entity.type
_entity.pdbx_description
1 polymer ?
#
loop_
_entity_poly.entity_id
_entity_poly.type
_entity_poly.pdbx_seq_one_letter_code
_entity_poly.pdbx_strand_id
1 'polypeptide(L)'
;MKFAFILMLMLSGLLAAQELQSDSLKRDFKKYERDDELYLGYEKAKHQFDSLKLYNKNIELRELKRKAVKEAYGKLLNLESYSSLKVQNALLNDYFVKYKEGPLTKKFNTREEVEKRIGLYDEAFAATIGLMYLESSKEHMELQVKIFNDYIEKNLKRLGLTRKEFDALSENDREALWKEFKK
;
A
#
# COMPACT_ATOMS: atom_id res chain seq x y z
N MET A 1 -2.92 17.50 -28.67
CA MET A 1 -1.54 16.99 -28.81
C MET A 1 -0.65 17.26 -27.60
N LYS A 2 -0.85 18.34 -26.82
CA LYS A 2 -0.15 18.55 -25.52
C LYS A 2 -0.30 17.41 -24.49
N PHE A 3 -1.34 16.58 -24.59
CA PHE A 3 -1.72 15.62 -23.54
C PHE A 3 -0.76 14.45 -23.34
N ALA A 4 -0.12 13.89 -24.38
CA ALA A 4 0.69 12.66 -24.27
C ALA A 4 2.12 12.91 -23.80
N PHE A 5 2.73 14.04 -24.20
CA PHE A 5 4.03 14.49 -23.71
C PHE A 5 3.94 15.00 -22.27
N ILE A 6 2.87 15.74 -21.94
CA ILE A 6 2.50 16.03 -20.55
C ILE A 6 2.28 14.71 -19.79
N LEU A 7 1.64 13.69 -20.36
CA LEU A 7 1.48 12.39 -19.71
C LEU A 7 2.83 11.71 -19.41
N MET A 8 3.81 11.78 -20.32
CA MET A 8 5.12 11.17 -20.14
C MET A 8 5.98 11.90 -19.09
N LEU A 9 6.01 13.23 -19.11
CA LEU A 9 6.66 14.05 -18.08
C LEU A 9 5.93 13.96 -16.74
N MET A 10 4.60 13.84 -16.77
CA MET A 10 3.82 13.57 -15.58
C MET A 10 4.10 12.17 -15.05
N LEU A 11 4.20 11.12 -15.86
CA LEU A 11 4.45 9.74 -15.39
C LEU A 11 5.86 9.56 -14.81
N SER A 12 6.90 10.10 -15.45
CA SER A 12 8.27 10.05 -14.93
C SER A 12 8.46 10.97 -13.71
N GLY A 13 7.82 12.15 -13.72
CA GLY A 13 7.71 13.01 -12.54
C GLY A 13 6.88 12.39 -11.41
N LEU A 14 5.83 11.64 -11.73
CA LEU A 14 5.00 10.90 -10.76
C LEU A 14 5.81 9.78 -10.13
N LEU A 15 6.58 9.03 -10.91
CA LEU A 15 7.45 7.96 -10.43
C LEU A 15 8.57 8.50 -9.53
N ALA A 16 9.24 9.59 -9.92
CA ALA A 16 10.25 10.21 -9.09
C ALA A 16 9.65 10.84 -7.81
N ALA A 17 8.49 11.49 -7.92
CA ALA A 17 7.76 12.03 -6.77
C ALA A 17 7.22 10.92 -5.87
N GLN A 18 6.80 9.78 -6.43
CA GLN A 18 6.33 8.61 -5.68
C GLN A 18 7.47 7.80 -5.09
N GLU A 19 8.66 7.75 -5.70
CA GLU A 19 9.85 7.20 -5.05
C GLU A 19 10.27 8.08 -3.87
N LEU A 20 10.34 9.40 -4.06
CA LEU A 20 10.59 10.35 -2.98
C LEU A 20 9.53 10.29 -1.87
N GLN A 21 8.26 10.15 -2.24
CA GLN A 21 7.13 10.02 -1.31
C GLN A 21 7.05 8.63 -0.67
N SER A 22 7.42 7.57 -1.38
CA SER A 22 7.51 6.19 -0.86
C SER A 22 8.68 6.05 0.11
N ASP A 23 9.82 6.68 -0.18
CA ASP A 23 10.98 6.70 0.72
C ASP A 23 10.77 7.65 1.90
N SER A 24 10.04 8.75 1.73
CA SER A 24 9.51 9.57 2.84
C SER A 24 8.57 8.72 3.69
N LEU A 25 7.53 8.13 3.12
CA LEU A 25 6.56 7.31 3.83
C LEU A 25 7.22 6.12 4.52
N LYS A 26 8.16 5.40 3.86
CA LYS A 26 8.92 4.29 4.47
C LYS A 26 9.80 4.76 5.63
N ARG A 27 10.30 6.00 5.61
CA ARG A 27 11.03 6.61 6.73
C ARG A 27 10.09 7.06 7.85
N ASP A 28 8.94 7.62 7.50
CA ASP A 28 7.87 7.99 8.43
C ASP A 28 7.34 6.73 9.13
N PHE A 29 7.18 5.62 8.39
CA PHE A 29 6.82 4.30 8.92
C PHE A 29 7.88 3.68 9.86
N LYS A 30 9.14 4.14 9.78
CA LYS A 30 10.26 3.65 10.60
C LYS A 30 10.47 4.45 11.89
N LYS A 31 9.80 5.59 12.05
CA LYS A 31 10.07 6.54 13.13
C LYS A 31 8.76 7.12 13.72
N TYR A 32 7.86 6.28 14.22
CA TYR A 32 6.68 6.79 14.91
C TYR A 32 6.97 7.11 16.38
N GLU A 33 6.93 8.41 16.68
CA GLU A 33 6.75 8.95 18.03
C GLU A 33 5.29 9.43 18.28
N ARG A 34 4.40 9.46 17.26
CA ARG A 34 2.97 9.88 17.36
C ARG A 34 2.04 9.20 16.34
N ASP A 35 0.87 8.75 16.78
CA ASP A 35 -0.12 7.96 16.03
C ASP A 35 -0.69 8.64 14.76
N ASP A 36 -0.78 9.97 14.74
CA ASP A 36 -1.45 10.72 13.65
C ASP A 36 -0.71 10.66 12.31
N GLU A 37 0.62 10.67 12.34
CA GLU A 37 1.47 10.62 11.14
C GLU A 37 1.37 9.23 10.46
N LEU A 38 1.13 8.16 11.24
CA LEU A 38 0.92 6.79 10.77
C LEU A 38 -0.36 6.67 9.96
N TYR A 39 -1.45 7.16 10.51
CA TYR A 39 -2.75 7.11 9.84
C TYR A 39 -2.77 7.98 8.59
N LEU A 40 -2.13 9.15 8.61
CA LEU A 40 -2.00 9.97 7.42
C LEU A 40 -1.23 9.25 6.30
N GLY A 41 -0.13 8.56 6.64
CA GLY A 41 0.66 7.79 5.68
C GLY A 41 -0.12 6.60 5.11
N TYR A 42 -0.83 5.87 5.97
CA TYR A 42 -1.70 4.77 5.59
C TYR A 42 -2.83 5.21 4.64
N GLU A 43 -3.54 6.29 4.94
CA GLU A 43 -4.66 6.78 4.10
C GLU A 43 -4.16 7.26 2.72
N LYS A 44 -3.01 7.94 2.66
CA LYS A 44 -2.39 8.33 1.39
C LYS A 44 -2.04 7.12 0.54
N ALA A 45 -1.41 6.10 1.14
CA ALA A 45 -1.05 4.86 0.44
C ALA A 45 -2.29 4.12 -0.09
N LYS A 46 -3.34 4.02 0.74
CA LYS A 46 -4.60 3.42 0.36
C LYS A 46 -5.27 4.16 -0.79
N HIS A 47 -5.34 5.49 -0.73
CA HIS A 47 -5.92 6.31 -1.79
C HIS A 47 -5.18 6.10 -3.13
N GLN A 48 -3.85 6.06 -3.11
CA GLN A 48 -3.07 5.77 -4.32
C GLN A 48 -3.41 4.38 -4.88
N PHE A 49 -3.42 3.35 -4.04
CA PHE A 49 -3.77 1.99 -4.45
C PHE A 49 -5.20 1.90 -5.03
N ASP A 50 -6.18 2.51 -4.36
CA ASP A 50 -7.58 2.52 -4.78
C ASP A 50 -7.74 3.26 -6.12
N SER A 51 -7.00 4.37 -6.33
CA SER A 51 -7.03 5.14 -7.59
C SER A 51 -6.54 4.33 -8.79
N LEU A 52 -5.64 3.37 -8.55
CA LEU A 52 -5.12 2.43 -9.55
C LEU A 52 -6.05 1.22 -9.76
N LYS A 53 -7.15 1.12 -8.98
CA LYS A 53 -8.12 0.01 -9.02
C LYS A 53 -7.46 -1.36 -8.84
N LEU A 54 -6.43 -1.43 -8.01
CA LEU A 54 -5.71 -2.65 -7.73
C LEU A 54 -6.48 -3.53 -6.75
N TYR A 55 -6.23 -4.84 -6.83
CA TYR A 55 -6.73 -5.80 -5.85
C TYR A 55 -5.58 -6.67 -5.35
N ASN A 56 -5.48 -6.82 -4.03
CA ASN A 56 -4.51 -7.70 -3.40
C ASN A 56 -5.18 -8.43 -2.23
N LYS A 57 -5.37 -9.75 -2.39
CA LYS A 57 -6.03 -10.60 -1.39
C LYS A 57 -5.35 -10.55 -0.01
N ASN A 58 -4.03 -10.38 0.04
CA ASN A 58 -3.30 -10.32 1.31
C ASN A 58 -3.57 -9.00 2.03
N ILE A 59 -3.73 -7.91 1.30
CA ILE A 59 -4.14 -6.61 1.85
C ILE A 59 -5.56 -6.73 2.42
N GLU A 60 -6.50 -7.23 1.64
CA GLU A 60 -7.89 -7.45 2.07
C GLU A 60 -7.97 -8.29 3.34
N LEU A 61 -7.25 -9.41 3.39
CA LEU A 61 -7.20 -10.29 4.57
C LEU A 61 -6.68 -9.55 5.81
N ARG A 62 -5.66 -8.71 5.66
CA ARG A 62 -5.08 -7.94 6.77
C ARG A 62 -6.01 -6.82 7.22
N GLU A 63 -6.71 -6.15 6.32
CA GLU A 63 -7.74 -5.16 6.65
C GLU A 63 -8.87 -5.79 7.46
N LEU A 64 -9.35 -6.96 7.02
CA LEU A 64 -10.35 -7.72 7.76
C LEU A 64 -9.84 -8.11 9.14
N LYS A 65 -8.58 -8.54 9.24
CA LYS A 65 -7.96 -8.91 10.51
C LYS A 65 -7.80 -7.71 11.46
N ARG A 66 -7.38 -6.55 10.94
CA ARG A 66 -7.27 -5.28 11.66
C ARG A 66 -8.61 -4.89 12.30
N LYS A 67 -9.69 -4.90 11.52
CA LYS A 67 -11.04 -4.61 12.00
C LYS A 67 -11.49 -5.62 13.07
N ALA A 68 -11.23 -6.91 12.84
CA ALA A 68 -11.60 -7.98 13.76
C ALA A 68 -10.87 -7.91 15.11
N VAL A 69 -9.66 -7.34 15.18
CA VAL A 69 -8.96 -7.15 16.47
C VAL A 69 -9.76 -6.24 17.39
N LYS A 70 -10.20 -5.07 16.90
CA LYS A 70 -10.96 -4.11 17.71
C LYS A 70 -12.24 -4.75 18.25
N GLU A 71 -12.94 -5.50 17.42
CA GLU A 71 -14.14 -6.22 17.81
C GLU A 71 -13.85 -7.32 18.84
N ALA A 72 -12.87 -8.18 18.58
CA ALA A 72 -12.56 -9.32 19.45
C ALA A 72 -12.01 -8.87 20.81
N TYR A 73 -10.99 -8.01 20.82
CA TYR A 73 -10.37 -7.52 22.06
C TYR A 73 -11.27 -6.49 22.77
N GLY A 74 -12.14 -5.79 22.03
CA GLY A 74 -13.17 -4.92 22.61
C GLY A 74 -14.12 -5.66 23.55
N LYS A 75 -14.36 -6.96 23.33
CA LYS A 75 -15.14 -7.80 24.27
C LYS A 75 -14.50 -7.87 25.65
N LEU A 76 -13.17 -7.84 25.74
CA LEU A 76 -12.45 -7.88 27.01
C LEU A 76 -12.62 -6.59 27.82
N LEU A 77 -12.86 -5.45 27.17
CA LEU A 77 -13.07 -4.16 27.84
C LEU A 77 -14.32 -4.12 28.71
N ASN A 78 -15.27 -5.03 28.45
CA ASN A 78 -16.55 -5.13 29.16
C ASN A 78 -16.50 -6.12 30.34
N LEU A 79 -15.33 -6.71 30.62
CA LEU A 79 -15.18 -7.60 31.76
C LEU A 79 -15.23 -6.82 33.08
N GLU A 80 -16.08 -7.25 34.01
CA GLU A 80 -16.09 -6.73 35.39
C GLU A 80 -14.81 -7.08 36.16
N SER A 81 -14.14 -8.18 35.76
CA SER A 81 -12.89 -8.65 36.36
C SER A 81 -11.97 -9.29 35.33
N TYR A 82 -10.68 -8.94 35.37
CA TYR A 82 -9.63 -9.51 34.54
C TYR A 82 -8.92 -10.71 35.20
N SER A 83 -9.53 -11.34 36.20
CA SER A 83 -8.87 -12.37 37.02
C SER A 83 -8.56 -13.67 36.28
N SER A 84 -9.34 -14.04 35.25
CA SER A 84 -9.30 -15.36 34.60
C SER A 84 -8.78 -15.35 33.15
N LEU A 85 -7.61 -15.98 32.93
CA LEU A 85 -7.07 -16.21 31.59
C LEU A 85 -8.00 -17.09 30.73
N LYS A 86 -8.65 -18.08 31.33
CA LYS A 86 -9.56 -18.98 30.61
C LYS A 86 -10.75 -18.23 30.03
N VAL A 87 -11.32 -17.30 30.79
CA VAL A 87 -12.45 -16.46 30.31
C VAL A 87 -11.98 -15.55 29.18
N GLN A 88 -10.83 -14.88 29.33
CA GLN A 88 -10.29 -14.03 28.27
C GLN A 88 -10.01 -14.82 26.97
N ASN A 89 -9.43 -16.02 27.07
CA ASN A 89 -9.21 -16.89 25.92
C ASN A 89 -10.52 -17.38 25.28
N ALA A 90 -11.55 -17.69 26.08
CA ALA A 90 -12.86 -18.08 25.55
C ALA A 90 -13.50 -16.95 24.74
N LEU A 91 -13.43 -15.70 25.22
CA LEU A 91 -13.97 -14.53 24.51
C LEU A 91 -13.26 -14.24 23.18
N LEU A 92 -11.98 -14.59 23.08
CA LEU A 92 -11.16 -14.41 21.88
C LEU A 92 -11.10 -15.64 20.97
N ASN A 93 -11.71 -16.77 21.36
CA ASN A 93 -11.52 -18.04 20.66
C ASN A 93 -11.95 -17.98 19.18
N ASP A 94 -13.08 -17.34 18.88
CA ASP A 94 -13.55 -17.22 17.49
C ASP A 94 -12.55 -16.46 16.62
N TYR A 95 -11.90 -15.44 17.18
CA TYR A 95 -10.84 -14.69 16.51
C TYR A 95 -9.62 -15.58 16.26
N PHE A 96 -9.16 -16.30 17.30
CA PHE A 96 -8.01 -17.20 17.18
C PHE A 96 -8.22 -18.29 16.14
N VAL A 97 -9.39 -18.93 16.14
CA VAL A 97 -9.74 -19.96 15.15
C VAL A 97 -9.82 -19.37 13.75
N LYS A 98 -10.54 -18.25 13.57
CA LYS A 98 -10.74 -17.62 12.26
C LYS A 98 -9.42 -17.19 11.60
N TYR A 99 -8.50 -16.62 12.37
CA TYR A 99 -7.23 -16.09 11.86
C TYR A 99 -6.01 -16.97 12.14
N LYS A 100 -6.24 -18.21 12.61
CA LYS A 100 -5.19 -19.20 12.94
C LYS A 100 -4.12 -18.63 13.88
N GLU A 101 -4.55 -17.88 14.89
CA GLU A 101 -3.68 -17.36 15.93
C GLU A 101 -3.67 -18.26 17.17
N GLY A 102 -2.62 -18.12 17.97
CA GLY A 102 -2.53 -18.81 19.27
C GLY A 102 -3.35 -18.11 20.35
N PRO A 103 -3.75 -18.84 21.39
CA PRO A 103 -4.41 -18.24 22.56
C PRO A 103 -3.47 -17.27 23.28
N LEU A 104 -4.04 -16.39 24.11
CA LEU A 104 -3.27 -15.60 25.04
C LEU A 104 -2.45 -16.52 25.96
N THR A 105 -1.16 -16.25 26.03
CA THR A 105 -0.22 -16.94 26.94
C THR A 105 -0.16 -16.27 28.31
N LYS A 106 -0.63 -15.02 28.41
CA LYS A 106 -0.74 -14.23 29.64
C LYS A 106 -2.06 -13.48 29.63
N LYS A 107 -2.68 -13.39 30.80
CA LYS A 107 -3.91 -12.59 30.95
C LYS A 107 -3.57 -11.11 30.96
N PHE A 108 -4.52 -10.30 30.51
CA PHE A 108 -4.58 -8.90 30.88
C PHE A 108 -5.00 -8.79 32.34
N ASN A 109 -4.49 -7.78 33.02
CA ASN A 109 -4.82 -7.47 34.42
C ASN A 109 -5.68 -6.22 34.55
N THR A 110 -5.63 -5.33 33.56
CA THR A 110 -6.37 -4.07 33.59
C THR A 110 -6.98 -3.74 32.24
N ARG A 111 -7.94 -2.81 32.25
CA ARG A 111 -8.56 -2.28 31.04
C ARG A 111 -7.55 -1.57 30.15
N GLU A 112 -6.64 -0.80 30.76
CA GLU A 112 -5.60 -0.04 30.06
C GLU A 112 -4.65 -0.96 29.28
N GLU A 113 -4.33 -2.15 29.81
CA GLU A 113 -3.51 -3.12 29.08
C GLU A 113 -4.22 -3.64 27.81
N VAL A 114 -5.54 -3.80 27.86
CA VAL A 114 -6.35 -4.21 26.71
C VAL A 114 -6.43 -3.10 25.67
N GLU A 115 -6.71 -1.86 26.11
CA GLU A 115 -6.77 -0.69 25.22
C GLU A 115 -5.41 -0.47 24.53
N LYS A 116 -4.31 -0.55 25.30
CA LYS A 116 -2.95 -0.49 24.76
C LYS A 116 -2.70 -1.61 23.74
N ARG A 117 -3.16 -2.83 24.01
CA ARG A 117 -3.00 -3.94 23.06
C ARG A 117 -3.76 -3.70 21.76
N ILE A 118 -4.98 -3.17 21.83
CA ILE A 118 -5.78 -2.83 20.66
C ILE A 118 -5.06 -1.77 19.82
N GLY A 119 -4.55 -0.71 20.45
CA GLY A 119 -3.77 0.34 19.78
C GLY A 119 -2.55 -0.23 19.05
N LEU A 120 -1.72 -1.01 19.76
CA LEU A 120 -0.53 -1.64 19.17
C LEU A 120 -0.86 -2.53 17.96
N TYR A 121 -1.95 -3.29 18.01
CA TYR A 121 -2.37 -4.07 16.85
C TYR A 121 -2.85 -3.17 15.71
N ASP A 122 -3.68 -2.18 15.98
CA ASP A 122 -4.22 -1.26 14.97
C ASP A 122 -3.08 -0.54 14.23
N GLU A 123 -2.10 -0.04 14.98
CA GLU A 123 -0.88 0.57 14.45
C GLU A 123 -0.05 -0.41 13.62
N ALA A 124 0.25 -1.59 14.15
CA ALA A 124 1.04 -2.59 13.44
C ALA A 124 0.38 -3.05 12.13
N PHE A 125 -0.95 -3.20 12.14
CA PHE A 125 -1.70 -3.49 10.93
C PHE A 125 -1.69 -2.30 9.96
N ALA A 126 -1.97 -1.08 10.42
CA ALA A 126 -1.96 0.10 9.57
C ALA A 126 -0.60 0.29 8.88
N ALA A 127 0.49 0.14 9.62
CA ALA A 127 1.85 0.20 9.07
C ALA A 127 2.08 -0.88 8.00
N THR A 128 1.77 -2.14 8.33
CA THR A 128 2.00 -3.25 7.40
C THR A 128 1.14 -3.15 6.14
N ILE A 129 -0.13 -2.80 6.30
CA ILE A 129 -1.07 -2.64 5.19
C ILE A 129 -0.67 -1.44 4.32
N GLY A 130 -0.31 -0.31 4.93
CA GLY A 130 0.19 0.88 4.22
C GLY A 130 1.39 0.57 3.33
N LEU A 131 2.36 -0.18 3.86
CA LEU A 131 3.50 -0.65 3.07
C LEU A 131 3.09 -1.55 1.91
N MET A 132 2.12 -2.45 2.10
CA MET A 132 1.63 -3.32 1.04
C MET A 132 0.87 -2.55 -0.06
N TYR A 133 0.11 -1.50 0.31
CA TYR A 133 -0.51 -0.60 -0.67
C TYR A 133 0.54 0.10 -1.54
N LEU A 134 1.61 0.62 -0.91
CA LEU A 134 2.70 1.29 -1.63
C LEU A 134 3.43 0.32 -2.58
N GLU A 135 3.78 -0.86 -2.09
CA GLU A 135 4.53 -1.84 -2.89
C GLU A 135 3.69 -2.31 -4.09
N SER A 136 2.41 -2.64 -3.88
CA SER A 136 1.52 -3.05 -4.98
C SER A 136 1.32 -1.93 -6.01
N SER A 137 1.24 -0.68 -5.55
CA SER A 137 1.14 0.49 -6.44
C SER A 137 2.41 0.69 -7.26
N LYS A 138 3.58 0.52 -6.62
CA LYS A 138 4.88 0.61 -7.28
C LYS A 138 5.04 -0.46 -8.34
N GLU A 139 4.79 -1.73 -8.00
CA GLU A 139 4.87 -2.86 -8.94
C GLU A 139 3.98 -2.64 -10.16
N HIS A 140 2.76 -2.13 -9.95
CA HIS A 140 1.86 -1.79 -11.05
C HIS A 140 2.45 -0.71 -11.98
N MET A 141 3.00 0.36 -11.40
CA MET A 141 3.58 1.46 -12.18
C MET A 141 4.82 1.03 -12.95
N GLU A 142 5.70 0.22 -12.34
CA GLU A 142 6.86 -0.37 -13.02
C GLU A 142 6.42 -1.24 -14.21
N LEU A 143 5.35 -2.03 -14.04
CA LEU A 143 4.79 -2.83 -15.13
C LEU A 143 4.24 -1.93 -16.26
N GLN A 144 3.52 -0.86 -15.94
CA GLN A 144 3.01 0.08 -16.95
C GLN A 144 4.14 0.75 -17.73
N VAL A 145 5.20 1.18 -17.05
CA VAL A 145 6.40 1.75 -17.70
C VAL A 145 7.05 0.74 -18.63
N LYS A 146 7.19 -0.51 -18.18
CA LYS A 146 7.77 -1.57 -19.00
C LYS A 146 6.94 -1.82 -20.26
N ILE A 147 5.62 -2.02 -20.13
CA ILE A 147 4.71 -2.23 -21.26
C ILE A 147 4.80 -1.05 -22.24
N PHE A 148 4.87 0.17 -21.71
CA PHE A 148 4.98 1.37 -22.52
C PHE A 148 6.32 1.45 -23.27
N ASN A 149 7.44 1.14 -22.62
CA ASN A 149 8.75 1.10 -23.26
C ASN A 149 8.82 0.01 -24.33
N ASP A 150 8.29 -1.18 -24.06
CA ASP A 150 8.21 -2.26 -25.05
C ASP A 150 7.39 -1.84 -26.29
N TYR A 151 6.28 -1.11 -26.07
CA TYR A 151 5.47 -0.54 -27.15
C TYR A 151 6.25 0.48 -28.00
N ILE A 152 7.02 1.37 -27.35
CA ILE A 152 7.87 2.34 -28.04
C ILE A 152 8.94 1.62 -28.85
N GLU A 153 9.71 0.72 -28.24
CA GLU A 153 10.80 0.02 -28.91
C GLU A 153 10.32 -0.78 -30.12
N LYS A 154 9.19 -1.47 -29.99
CA LYS A 154 8.57 -2.20 -31.11
C LYS A 154 8.24 -1.27 -32.28
N ASN A 155 7.70 -0.08 -32.00
CA ASN A 155 7.33 0.87 -33.04
C ASN A 155 8.55 1.56 -33.66
N LEU A 156 9.53 1.96 -32.85
CA LEU A 156 10.78 2.54 -33.36
C LEU A 156 11.52 1.56 -34.26
N LYS A 157 11.62 0.28 -33.84
CA LYS A 157 12.20 -0.78 -34.67
C LYS A 157 11.50 -0.92 -36.02
N ARG A 158 10.16 -0.86 -36.04
CA ARG A 158 9.37 -0.88 -37.30
C ARG A 158 9.67 0.33 -38.19
N LEU A 159 9.90 1.49 -37.59
CA LEU A 159 10.24 2.74 -38.27
C LEU A 159 11.73 2.84 -38.63
N GLY A 160 12.54 1.82 -38.31
CA GLY A 160 13.98 1.83 -38.57
C GLY A 160 14.78 2.77 -37.66
N LEU A 161 14.24 3.13 -36.49
CA LEU A 161 14.87 4.01 -35.51
C LEU A 161 15.25 3.25 -34.24
N THR A 162 16.34 3.67 -33.61
CA THR A 162 16.71 3.27 -32.24
C THR A 162 16.11 4.20 -31.21
N ARG A 163 16.05 3.75 -29.95
CA ARG A 163 15.58 4.60 -28.84
C ARG A 163 16.45 5.85 -28.66
N LYS A 164 17.77 5.70 -28.81
CA LYS A 164 18.73 6.81 -28.70
C LYS A 164 18.50 7.88 -29.77
N GLU A 165 18.24 7.47 -31.01
CA GLU A 165 17.91 8.41 -32.09
C GLU A 165 16.61 9.13 -31.80
N PHE A 166 15.57 8.39 -31.40
CA PHE A 166 14.27 8.98 -31.04
C PHE A 166 14.36 9.98 -29.89
N ASP A 167 15.10 9.66 -28.83
CA ASP A 167 15.25 10.54 -27.67
C ASP A 167 16.05 11.82 -28.01
N ALA A 168 16.93 11.77 -29.02
CA ALA A 168 17.69 12.91 -29.51
C ALA A 168 16.91 13.84 -30.47
N LEU A 169 15.72 13.43 -30.92
CA LEU A 169 14.87 14.24 -31.80
C LEU A 169 14.23 15.44 -31.07
N SER A 170 13.85 16.45 -31.85
CA SER A 170 13.05 17.56 -31.33
C SER A 170 11.68 17.06 -30.85
N GLU A 171 11.02 17.82 -29.97
CA GLU A 171 9.68 17.48 -29.49
C GLU A 171 8.68 17.35 -30.65
N ASN A 172 8.76 18.23 -31.65
CA ASN A 172 7.91 18.21 -32.84
C ASN A 172 8.10 16.93 -33.68
N ASP A 173 9.35 16.49 -33.86
CA ASP A 173 9.67 15.26 -34.61
C ASP A 173 9.22 14.01 -33.86
N ARG A 174 9.38 13.99 -32.53
CA ARG A 174 8.85 12.91 -31.68
C ARG A 174 7.33 12.84 -31.76
N GLU A 175 6.64 13.98 -31.73
CA GLU A 175 5.18 14.03 -31.91
C GLU A 175 4.74 13.55 -33.29
N ALA A 176 5.48 13.89 -34.35
CA ALA A 176 5.21 13.41 -35.69
C ALA A 176 5.36 11.88 -35.80
N LEU A 177 6.45 11.33 -35.29
CA LEU A 177 6.67 9.87 -35.26
C LEU A 177 5.63 9.15 -34.40
N TRP A 178 5.17 9.76 -33.31
CA TRP A 178 4.15 9.18 -32.45
C TRP A 178 2.84 8.91 -33.20
N LYS A 179 2.48 9.76 -34.16
CA LYS A 179 1.28 9.58 -35.00
C LYS A 179 1.38 8.36 -35.91
N GLU A 180 2.60 7.95 -36.24
CA GLU A 180 2.86 6.78 -37.07
C GLU A 180 2.87 5.49 -36.25
N PHE A 181 2.86 5.54 -34.91
CA PHE A 181 2.91 4.33 -34.08
C PHE A 181 1.62 3.51 -34.25
N LYS A 182 1.79 2.20 -34.42
CA LYS A 182 0.70 1.24 -34.54
C LYS A 182 0.42 0.60 -33.19
N LYS A 183 -0.87 0.44 -32.88
CA LYS A 183 -1.37 -0.29 -31.70
C LYS A 183 -0.95 -1.75 -31.74
#